data_AF-A0A642BUA5-F1
#
_entry.id   AF-A0A642BUA5-F1
#
_cell.length_a   1.000
_cell.length_b   1.000
_cell.length_c   1.000
_cell.angle_alpha   90.00
_cell.angle_beta   90.00
_cell.angle_gamma   90.00
#
_symmetry.space_group_name_H-M   'P 1'
#
loop_
_entity.id
_entity.type
_entity.pdbx_description
1 polymer ?
#
loop_
_entity_poly.entity_id
_entity_poly.type
_entity_poly.pdbx_seq_one_letter_code
_entity_poly.pdbx_strand_id
1 'polypeptide(L)'
;MSKKGMTTGEEFEDFLKFAMKYRPQKRRTKSKSKEKTCFTPSEVRDIFKQNNLTDESLYKRLLGMGESSDNAKVLVQRILHPTEKDLELEQSVKEKDLYLD
;
A
#
# COMPACT_ATOMS: atom_id res chain seq x y z
N MET A 1 -29.49 7.63 -54.43
CA MET A 1 -30.35 7.06 -53.36
C MET A 1 -29.45 6.35 -52.37
N SER A 2 -29.01 7.04 -51.31
CA SER A 2 -28.07 6.46 -50.33
C SER A 2 -28.86 5.61 -49.34
N LYS A 3 -28.66 4.28 -49.37
CA LYS A 3 -29.33 3.33 -48.47
C LYS A 3 -28.78 3.54 -47.05
N LYS A 4 -29.46 4.33 -46.22
CA LYS A 4 -29.23 4.34 -44.78
C LYS A 4 -29.69 2.98 -44.25
N GLY A 5 -28.75 2.07 -44.03
CA GLY A 5 -29.02 0.79 -43.40
C GLY A 5 -29.65 1.03 -42.03
N MET A 6 -30.87 0.56 -41.84
CA MET A 6 -31.52 0.53 -40.53
C MET A 6 -30.85 -0.58 -39.74
N THR A 7 -29.94 -0.24 -38.83
CA THR A 7 -29.47 -1.21 -37.82
C THR A 7 -30.66 -1.59 -36.96
N THR A 8 -31.02 -2.87 -36.95
CA THR A 8 -32.05 -3.38 -36.04
C THR A 8 -31.55 -3.25 -34.61
N GLY A 9 -32.46 -3.02 -33.66
CA GLY A 9 -32.09 -2.82 -32.24
C GLY A 9 -31.23 -3.96 -31.67
N GLU A 10 -31.42 -5.19 -32.18
CA GLU A 10 -30.63 -6.36 -31.83
C GLU A 10 -29.15 -6.26 -32.24
N GLU A 11 -28.84 -5.74 -33.44
CA GLU A 11 -27.45 -5.58 -33.88
C GLU A 11 -26.70 -4.55 -33.03
N PHE A 12 -27.42 -3.53 -32.54
CA PHE A 12 -26.87 -2.54 -31.63
C PHE A 12 -26.64 -3.09 -30.22
N GLU A 13 -27.59 -3.89 -29.71
CA GLU A 13 -27.47 -4.62 -28.44
C GLU A 13 -26.29 -5.59 -28.48
N ASP A 14 -26.14 -6.34 -29.57
CA ASP A 14 -25.04 -7.29 -29.77
C ASP A 14 -23.69 -6.57 -29.87
N PHE A 15 -23.64 -5.40 -30.53
CA PHE A 15 -22.45 -4.58 -30.56
C PHE A 15 -22.07 -4.04 -29.17
N LEU A 16 -23.05 -3.54 -28.40
CA LEU A 16 -22.81 -3.10 -27.01
C LEU A 16 -22.32 -4.26 -26.13
N LYS A 17 -22.94 -5.43 -26.26
CA LYS A 17 -22.56 -6.65 -25.54
C LYS A 17 -21.14 -7.10 -25.90
N PHE A 18 -20.77 -7.03 -27.17
CA PHE A 18 -19.43 -7.29 -27.65
C PHE A 18 -18.41 -6.28 -27.07
N ALA A 19 -18.68 -4.98 -27.15
CA ALA A 19 -17.80 -3.92 -26.65
C ALA A 19 -17.61 -3.98 -25.13
N MET A 20 -18.67 -4.30 -24.38
CA MET A 20 -18.59 -4.49 -22.92
C MET A 20 -17.81 -5.75 -22.53
N LYS A 21 -17.92 -6.83 -23.32
CA LYS A 21 -17.14 -8.07 -23.15
C LYS A 21 -15.67 -7.86 -23.52
N TYR A 22 -15.39 -7.01 -24.50
CA TYR A 22 -14.06 -6.55 -24.89
C TYR A 22 -13.60 -5.34 -24.05
N ARG A 23 -14.00 -5.24 -22.78
CA ARG A 23 -13.14 -4.53 -21.84
C ARG A 23 -11.85 -5.34 -21.84
N PRO A 24 -10.71 -4.83 -22.36
CA PRO A 24 -9.45 -5.43 -21.96
C PRO A 24 -9.55 -5.47 -20.44
N GLN A 25 -9.39 -6.64 -19.83
CA GLN A 25 -9.14 -6.66 -18.41
C GLN A 25 -8.04 -5.63 -18.29
N LYS A 26 -8.35 -4.44 -17.75
CA LYS A 26 -7.35 -3.62 -17.12
C LYS A 26 -6.80 -4.65 -16.19
N ARG A 27 -5.66 -5.23 -16.57
CA ARG A 27 -4.86 -5.99 -15.66
C ARG A 27 -4.71 -4.93 -14.60
N ARG A 28 -5.52 -5.04 -13.56
CA ARG A 28 -5.02 -4.87 -12.24
C ARG A 28 -3.95 -5.95 -12.17
N THR A 29 -2.81 -5.72 -12.83
CA THR A 29 -1.62 -5.52 -12.07
C THR A 29 -2.07 -4.58 -10.96
N LYS A 30 -2.60 -5.20 -9.90
CA LYS A 30 -1.94 -5.08 -8.64
C LYS A 30 -0.47 -5.47 -8.92
N SER A 31 0.28 -4.60 -9.64
CA SER A 31 1.39 -4.03 -8.94
C SER A 31 0.68 -3.55 -7.71
N LYS A 32 0.81 -4.33 -6.63
CA LYS A 32 1.00 -3.71 -5.35
C LYS A 32 1.88 -2.55 -5.75
N SER A 33 1.33 -1.33 -5.82
CA SER A 33 2.18 -0.21 -5.54
C SER A 33 2.90 -0.77 -4.33
N LYS A 34 4.21 -0.98 -4.44
CA LYS A 34 4.99 -0.87 -3.24
C LYS A 34 4.65 0.56 -2.86
N GLU A 35 3.51 0.73 -2.20
CA GLU A 35 3.25 1.74 -1.21
C GLU A 35 4.42 1.39 -0.32
N LYS A 36 5.56 2.01 -0.66
CA LYS A 36 6.66 2.14 0.25
C LYS A 36 5.89 2.78 1.39
N THR A 37 5.48 2.01 2.39
CA THR A 37 4.99 2.58 3.62
C THR A 37 6.22 3.32 4.11
N CYS A 38 6.27 4.63 3.83
CA CYS A 38 7.49 5.34 3.39
C CYS A 38 8.56 5.51 4.47
N PHE A 39 8.44 4.86 5.62
CA PHE A 39 9.35 5.06 6.73
C PHE A 39 9.74 3.73 7.36
N THR A 40 11.04 3.51 7.42
CA THR A 40 11.68 2.51 8.26
C THR A 40 11.46 2.83 9.75
N PRO A 41 11.48 1.83 10.65
CA PRO A 41 11.37 2.06 12.09
C PRO A 41 12.35 3.14 12.60
N SER A 42 13.59 3.15 12.08
CA SER A 42 14.56 4.19 12.42
C SER A 42 14.14 5.60 11.99
N GLU A 43 13.59 5.77 10.79
CA GLU A 43 13.09 7.07 10.31
C GLU A 43 11.89 7.56 11.13
N VAL A 44 10.95 6.67 11.49
CA VAL A 44 9.83 7.02 12.37
C VAL A 44 10.37 7.46 13.74
N ARG A 45 11.34 6.75 14.29
CA ARG A 45 11.98 7.11 15.56
C ARG A 45 12.60 8.51 15.53
N ASP A 46 13.31 8.84 14.45
CA ASP A 46 13.98 10.13 14.32
C ASP A 46 12.98 11.29 14.21
N ILE A 47 11.90 11.10 13.45
CA ILE A 47 10.79 12.07 13.38
C ILE A 47 10.19 12.30 14.77
N PHE A 48 9.96 11.24 15.54
CA PHE A 48 9.37 11.35 16.87
C PHE A 48 10.29 12.08 17.86
N LYS A 49 11.60 11.80 17.80
CA LYS A 49 12.62 12.53 18.59
C LYS A 49 12.66 14.01 18.23
N GLN A 50 12.65 14.34 16.94
CA GLN A 50 12.68 15.74 16.47
C GLN A 50 11.43 16.54 16.87
N ASN A 51 10.27 15.89 16.92
CA ASN A 51 9.01 16.53 17.24
C ASN A 51 8.61 16.44 18.73
N ASN A 52 9.48 15.89 19.59
CA ASN A 52 9.19 15.64 21.01
C ASN A 52 7.86 14.88 21.22
N LEU A 53 7.57 13.93 20.34
CA LEU A 53 6.34 13.15 20.38
C LEU A 53 6.46 12.00 21.39
N THR A 54 5.38 11.73 22.12
CA THR A 54 5.34 10.70 23.15
C THR A 54 4.95 9.34 22.60
N ASP A 55 5.33 8.27 23.29
CA ASP A 55 4.95 6.89 23.01
C ASP A 55 3.42 6.73 22.86
N GLU A 56 2.64 7.44 23.68
CA GLU A 56 1.18 7.46 23.60
C GLU A 56 0.66 8.01 22.28
N SER A 57 1.34 9.02 21.72
CA SER A 57 0.93 9.63 20.45
C SER A 57 1.13 8.66 19.28
N LEU A 58 2.22 7.90 19.28
CA LEU A 58 2.46 6.84 18.30
C LEU A 58 1.43 5.72 18.46
N TYR A 59 1.17 5.29 19.70
CA TYR A 59 0.18 4.27 20.01
C TYR A 59 -1.23 4.65 19.52
N LYS A 60 -1.70 5.86 19.82
CA LYS A 60 -3.01 6.36 19.34
C LYS A 60 -3.06 6.45 17.81
N ARG A 61 -1.96 6.84 17.17
CA ARG A 61 -1.85 6.89 15.71
C ARG A 61 -1.97 5.49 15.10
N LEU A 62 -1.29 4.49 15.67
CA LEU A 62 -1.36 3.09 15.25
C LEU A 62 -2.78 2.53 15.39
N LEU A 63 -3.44 2.78 16.53
CA LEU A 63 -4.85 2.40 16.72
C LEU A 63 -5.77 3.07 15.68
N GLY A 64 -5.56 4.36 15.40
CA GLY A 64 -6.31 5.09 14.37
C GLY A 64 -6.09 4.57 12.94
N MET A 65 -4.97 3.89 12.68
CA MET A 65 -4.70 3.21 11.41
C MET A 65 -5.29 1.79 11.34
N GLY A 66 -5.95 1.31 12.40
CA GLY A 66 -6.59 0.01 12.46
C GLY A 66 -5.72 -1.11 13.02
N GLU A 67 -4.57 -0.78 13.64
CA GLU A 67 -3.77 -1.78 14.34
C GLU A 67 -4.45 -2.27 15.62
N SER A 68 -4.21 -3.53 15.97
CA SER A 68 -4.68 -4.07 17.25
C SER A 68 -3.89 -3.45 18.41
N SER A 69 -4.51 -3.35 19.59
CA SER A 69 -3.85 -2.78 20.78
C SER A 69 -2.54 -3.48 21.12
N ASP A 70 -2.50 -4.80 21.03
CA ASP A 70 -1.29 -5.56 21.39
C ASP A 70 -0.20 -5.38 20.33
N ASN A 71 -0.56 -5.37 19.05
CA ASN A 71 0.41 -5.12 17.98
C ASN A 71 0.94 -3.68 18.04
N ALA A 72 0.08 -2.71 18.32
CA ALA A 72 0.48 -1.32 18.46
C ALA A 72 1.52 -1.13 19.59
N LYS A 73 1.36 -1.79 20.75
CA LYS A 73 2.36 -1.75 21.84
C LYS A 73 3.71 -2.29 21.39
N VAL A 74 3.72 -3.44 20.70
CA VAL A 74 4.94 -4.07 20.18
C VAL A 74 5.63 -3.14 19.17
N LEU A 75 4.86 -2.51 18.28
CA LEU A 75 5.39 -1.57 17.30
C LEU A 75 5.97 -0.31 17.95
N VAL A 76 5.30 0.27 18.95
CA VAL A 76 5.84 1.42 19.70
C VAL A 76 7.17 1.05 20.36
N GLN A 77 7.23 -0.11 21.03
CA GLN A 77 8.46 -0.60 21.63
C GLN A 77 9.56 -0.76 20.58
N ARG A 78 9.30 -1.46 19.48
CA ARG A 78 10.30 -1.67 18.42
C ARG A 78 10.80 -0.37 17.78
N ILE A 79 9.93 0.63 17.64
CA ILE A 79 10.27 1.90 16.98
C ILE A 79 11.03 2.81 17.95
N LEU A 80 10.50 3.07 19.15
CA LEU A 80 11.06 4.07 20.06
C LEU A 80 12.13 3.48 21.00
N HIS A 81 11.99 2.21 21.36
CA HIS A 81 12.86 1.49 22.30
C HIS A 81 13.34 0.13 21.73
N PRO A 82 13.99 0.12 20.54
CA PRO A 82 14.38 -1.12 19.88
C PRO A 82 15.37 -1.93 20.71
N THR A 83 15.21 -3.25 20.66
CA THR A 83 16.22 -4.17 21.19
C THR A 83 17.35 -4.38 20.18
N GLU A 84 18.48 -4.96 20.60
CA GLU A 84 19.61 -5.28 19.71
C GLU A 84 19.17 -6.12 18.50
N LYS A 85 18.25 -7.08 18.72
CA LYS A 85 17.69 -7.92 17.66
C LYS A 85 16.89 -7.13 16.62
N ASP A 86 16.17 -6.10 17.05
CA ASP A 86 15.38 -5.27 16.15
C ASP A 86 16.31 -4.41 15.26
N LEU A 87 17.43 -3.93 15.83
CA LEU A 87 18.46 -3.18 15.10
C LEU A 87 19.17 -4.06 14.05
N GLU A 88 19.58 -5.28 14.43
CA GLU A 88 20.19 -6.25 13.51
C GLU A 88 19.25 -6.63 12.36
N LEU A 89 17.96 -6.82 12.67
CA LEU A 89 16.96 -7.15 11.65
C LEU A 89 16.82 -6.02 10.62
N GLU A 90 16.74 -4.77 11.09
CA GLU A 90 16.65 -3.59 10.22
C GLU A 90 17.90 -3.42 9.35
N GLN A 91 19.09 -3.64 9.91
CA GLN A 91 20.35 -3.64 9.15
C GLN A 91 20.38 -4.73 8.07
N SER A 92 19.94 -5.96 8.39
CA SER A 92 19.90 -7.06 7.42
C SER A 92 18.95 -6.78 6.26
N VAL A 93 17.86 -6.05 6.51
CA VAL A 93 16.89 -5.68 5.47
C VAL A 93 17.50 -4.62 4.55
N LYS A 94 18.18 -3.61 5.11
CA LYS A 94 18.90 -2.60 4.33
C LYS A 94 20.00 -3.21 3.45
N GLU A 95 20.75 -4.16 3.98
CA GLU A 95 21.78 -4.87 3.20
C GLU A 95 21.17 -5.67 2.05
N LYS A 96 20.12 -6.46 2.30
CA LYS A 96 19.46 -7.25 1.24
C LYS A 96 18.90 -6.40 0.12
N ASP A 97 18.31 -5.24 0.45
CA ASP A 97 17.80 -4.30 -0.55
C ASP A 97 18.94 -3.68 -1.40
N LEU A 98 20.14 -3.50 -0.82
CA LEU A 98 21.32 -2.98 -1.52
C LEU A 98 21.89 -3.96 -2.57
N TYR A 99 21.69 -5.27 -2.37
CA TYR A 99 22.18 -6.33 -3.27
C TYR A 99 21.14 -6.82 -4.28
N LEU A 100 19.96 -6.17 -4.35
CA LEU A 100 18.87 -6.50 -5.28
C LEU A 100 18.79 -5.57 -6.50
N ASP A 101 19.72 -4.62 -6.62
CA ASP A 101 19.99 -3.81 -7.83
C ASP A 101 21.15 -4.41 -8.66
#